data_AF-A0A947N2P0-F1
#
_entry.id   AF-A0A947N2P0-F1
#
_cell.length_a   1.000
_cell.length_b   1.000
_cell.length_c   1.000
_cell.angle_alpha   90.00
_cell.angle_beta   90.00
_cell.angle_gamma   90.00
#
_symmetry.space_group_name_H-M   'P 1'
#
loop_
_entity.id
_entity.type
_entity.pdbx_description
1 polymer ?
#
loop_
_entity_poly.entity_id
_entity_poly.type
_entity_poly.pdbx_seq_one_letter_code
_entity_poly.pdbx_strand_id
1 'polypeptide(L)'
;IKKESGDLFGQERGGTFEGIIKGLYQTFGKKELYQTIEDKVSHLFYLVIKDHPFSDGNKRIASFLFVYFLDKCKYLFRQTGERKINDNALTALALLIAESNPKEKDVMVALIAQLIK
;
A
#
# COMPACT_ATOMS: atom_id res chain seq x y z
N ILE A 1 -1.28 31.33 -7.26
CA ILE A 1 -1.49 29.92 -6.89
C ILE A 1 -0.42 29.11 -7.61
N LYS A 2 0.63 28.64 -6.89
CA LYS A 2 1.66 27.78 -7.50
C LYS A 2 1.04 26.41 -7.78
N LYS A 3 1.10 25.95 -9.03
CA LYS A 3 0.82 24.55 -9.40
C LYS A 3 2.00 23.71 -8.88
N GLU A 4 1.89 23.16 -7.68
CA GLU A 4 2.92 22.27 -7.08
C GLU A 4 2.62 20.78 -7.31
N SER A 5 2.13 20.44 -8.50
CA SER A 5 2.21 19.09 -9.06
C SER A 5 2.35 19.26 -10.56
N GLY A 6 3.44 18.74 -11.15
CA GLY A 6 3.58 18.70 -12.60
C GLY A 6 2.43 17.88 -13.19
N ASP A 7 2.12 18.08 -14.48
CA ASP A 7 0.99 17.43 -15.18
C ASP A 7 0.99 15.88 -15.11
N LEU A 8 2.06 15.27 -14.58
CA LEU A 8 2.30 13.82 -14.48
C LEU A 8 1.86 13.18 -13.15
N PHE A 9 1.49 13.96 -12.12
CA PHE A 9 1.11 13.37 -10.82
C PHE A 9 -0.12 12.47 -10.96
N GLY A 10 -0.05 11.24 -10.44
CA GLY A 10 -1.17 10.30 -10.44
C GLY A 10 -1.57 9.74 -11.81
N GLN A 11 -0.82 10.05 -12.87
CA GLN A 11 -1.06 9.44 -14.18
C GLN A 11 -0.60 7.99 -14.18
N GLU A 12 -1.54 7.04 -14.30
CA GLU A 12 -1.25 5.61 -14.38
C GLU A 12 -0.39 5.29 -15.61
N ARG A 13 0.53 4.36 -15.45
CA ARG A 13 1.40 3.83 -16.49
C ARG A 13 0.98 2.42 -16.84
N GLY A 14 0.62 2.20 -18.11
CA GLY A 14 0.59 0.86 -18.70
C GLY A 14 -0.30 -0.17 -18.02
N GLY A 15 -1.37 0.23 -17.31
CA GLY A 15 -2.28 -0.68 -16.60
C GLY A 15 -1.67 -1.37 -15.37
N THR A 16 -0.50 -0.91 -14.91
CA THR A 16 0.22 -1.54 -13.79
C THR A 16 -0.61 -1.50 -12.51
N PHE A 17 -1.38 -0.43 -12.28
CA PHE A 17 -2.22 -0.36 -11.08
C PHE A 17 -3.36 -1.38 -11.15
N GLU A 18 -4.02 -1.48 -12.30
CA GLU A 18 -5.03 -2.52 -12.53
C GLU A 18 -4.45 -3.93 -12.32
N GLY A 19 -3.22 -4.17 -12.79
CA GLY A 19 -2.49 -5.42 -12.58
C GLY A 19 -2.25 -5.75 -11.10
N ILE A 20 -1.83 -4.77 -10.30
CA ILE A 20 -1.67 -4.92 -8.85
C ILE A 20 -3.01 -5.30 -8.21
N ILE A 21 -4.09 -4.58 -8.54
CA ILE A 21 -5.42 -4.88 -7.98
C ILE A 21 -5.88 -6.30 -8.37
N LYS A 22 -5.74 -6.70 -9.63
CA LYS A 22 -6.06 -8.07 -10.06
C LYS A 22 -5.23 -9.11 -9.31
N GLY A 23 -3.94 -8.86 -9.13
CA GLY A 23 -3.04 -9.74 -8.37
C GLY A 23 -3.40 -9.86 -6.89
N LEU A 24 -3.96 -8.82 -6.27
CA LEU A 24 -4.39 -8.86 -4.88
C LEU A 24 -5.60 -9.76 -4.62
N TYR A 25 -6.47 -9.92 -5.62
CA TYR A 25 -7.69 -10.73 -5.52
C TYR A 25 -7.62 -12.02 -6.36
N GLN A 26 -6.42 -12.40 -6.82
CA GLN A 26 -6.23 -13.63 -7.57
C GLN A 26 -6.42 -14.86 -6.68
N THR A 27 -6.85 -15.97 -7.30
CA THR A 27 -7.08 -17.24 -6.61
C THR A 27 -6.16 -18.34 -7.11
N PHE A 28 -5.66 -19.17 -6.20
CA PHE A 28 -4.97 -20.44 -6.51
C PHE A 28 -5.68 -21.58 -5.79
N GLY A 29 -6.00 -22.66 -6.50
CA GLY A 29 -6.74 -23.79 -5.91
C GLY A 29 -8.10 -23.40 -5.32
N LYS A 30 -8.82 -22.45 -5.96
CA LYS A 30 -10.10 -21.87 -5.51
C LYS A 30 -10.05 -21.07 -4.20
N LYS A 31 -8.86 -20.75 -3.68
CA LYS A 31 -8.68 -19.88 -2.52
C LYS A 31 -7.98 -18.60 -2.95
N GLU A 32 -8.37 -17.47 -2.38
CA GLU A 32 -7.63 -16.22 -2.57
C GLU A 32 -6.19 -16.39 -2.07
N LEU A 33 -5.24 -15.81 -2.81
CA LEU A 33 -3.83 -15.83 -2.44
C LEU A 33 -3.59 -15.04 -1.15
N TYR A 34 -4.22 -13.86 -1.03
CA TYR A 34 -4.18 -13.03 0.16
C TYR A 34 -5.55 -13.09 0.85
N GLN A 35 -5.63 -13.71 2.01
CA GLN A 35 -6.91 -14.04 2.66
C GLN A 35 -7.33 -13.02 3.71
N THR A 36 -6.38 -12.31 4.31
CA THR A 36 -6.64 -11.35 5.39
C THR A 36 -6.61 -9.91 4.89
N ILE A 37 -7.23 -9.00 5.66
CA ILE A 37 -7.16 -7.56 5.38
C ILE A 37 -5.70 -7.10 5.44
N GLU A 38 -4.97 -7.58 6.44
CA GLU A 38 -3.56 -7.29 6.68
C GLU A 38 -2.70 -7.73 5.50
N ASP A 39 -2.90 -8.95 4.98
CA ASP A 39 -2.15 -9.45 3.83
C ASP A 39 -2.42 -8.58 2.60
N LYS A 40 -3.69 -8.32 2.28
CA LYS A 40 -4.08 -7.54 1.09
C LYS A 40 -3.53 -6.12 1.15
N VAL A 41 -3.72 -5.44 2.29
CA VAL A 41 -3.34 -4.03 2.42
C VAL A 41 -1.81 -3.85 2.50
N SER A 42 -1.10 -4.81 3.10
CA SER A 42 0.37 -4.79 3.17
C SER A 42 0.99 -5.00 1.79
N HIS A 43 0.45 -5.94 1.00
CA HIS A 43 0.88 -6.15 -0.38
C HIS A 43 0.52 -4.97 -1.28
N LEU A 44 -0.69 -4.39 -1.14
CA LEU A 44 -1.08 -3.19 -1.89
C LEU A 44 -0.09 -2.05 -1.65
N PHE A 45 0.22 -1.77 -0.39
CA PHE A 45 1.12 -0.69 -0.02
C PHE A 45 2.53 -0.91 -0.56
N TYR A 46 3.06 -2.13 -0.39
CA TYR A 46 4.36 -2.50 -0.92
C TYR A 46 4.44 -2.37 -2.45
N LEU A 47 3.49 -2.96 -3.17
CA LEU A 47 3.53 -3.05 -4.63
C LEU A 47 3.31 -1.68 -5.30
N VAL A 48 2.37 -0.86 -4.80
CA VAL A 48 2.19 0.50 -5.35
C VAL A 48 3.44 1.35 -5.13
N ILE A 49 4.18 1.16 -4.02
CA ILE A 49 5.46 1.83 -3.83
C ILE A 49 6.52 1.27 -4.76
N LYS A 50 6.71 -0.04 -4.86
CA LYS A 50 7.82 -0.65 -5.60
C LYS A 50 7.65 -0.68 -7.11
N ASP A 51 6.45 -0.97 -7.58
CA ASP A 51 6.20 -1.21 -9.01
C ASP A 51 5.91 0.10 -9.76
N HIS A 52 5.86 1.22 -9.03
CA HIS A 52 5.67 2.58 -9.55
C HIS A 52 4.56 2.68 -10.61
N PRO A 53 3.32 2.25 -10.32
CA PRO A 53 2.24 2.23 -11.31
C PRO A 53 1.82 3.62 -11.80
N PHE A 54 2.18 4.70 -11.10
CA PHE A 54 1.92 6.08 -11.49
C PHE A 54 3.18 6.81 -11.90
N SER A 55 3.04 7.83 -12.74
CA SER A 55 4.17 8.60 -13.26
C SER A 55 4.89 9.45 -12.22
N ASP A 56 4.14 10.00 -11.27
CA ASP A 56 4.65 10.60 -10.04
C ASP A 56 3.64 10.36 -8.92
N GLY A 57 4.12 10.36 -7.68
CA GLY A 57 3.27 10.31 -6.50
C GLY A 57 3.09 8.93 -5.88
N ASN A 58 3.73 7.88 -6.38
CA ASN A 58 3.52 6.48 -5.94
C ASN A 58 3.52 6.31 -4.41
N LYS A 59 4.49 6.88 -3.69
CA LYS A 59 4.52 6.83 -2.22
C LYS A 59 3.29 7.49 -1.57
N ARG A 60 2.92 8.68 -2.02
CA ARG A 60 1.77 9.45 -1.51
C ARG A 60 0.45 8.72 -1.81
N ILE A 61 0.31 8.21 -3.04
CA ILE A 61 -0.86 7.45 -3.47
C ILE A 61 -0.95 6.14 -2.71
N ALA A 62 0.15 5.42 -2.53
CA ALA A 62 0.20 4.18 -1.75
C ALA A 62 -0.20 4.42 -0.29
N SER A 63 0.33 5.45 0.36
CA SER A 63 -0.06 5.81 1.74
C SER A 63 -1.54 6.18 1.85
N PHE A 64 -2.08 6.91 0.88
CA PHE A 64 -3.50 7.22 0.83
C PHE A 64 -4.35 5.95 0.65
N LEU A 65 -4.01 5.11 -0.32
CA LEU A 65 -4.69 3.83 -0.58
C LEU A 65 -4.64 2.90 0.64
N PHE A 66 -3.51 2.85 1.34
CA PHE A 66 -3.34 2.08 2.56
C PHE A 66 -4.35 2.50 3.64
N VAL A 67 -4.39 3.80 3.97
CA VAL A 67 -5.33 4.34 4.97
C VAL A 67 -6.79 4.17 4.52
N TYR A 68 -7.06 4.45 3.24
CA TYR A 68 -8.40 4.31 2.67
C TYR A 68 -8.90 2.87 2.72
N PHE A 69 -8.06 1.90 2.35
CA PHE A 69 -8.41 0.48 2.42
C PHE A 69 -8.73 0.06 3.86
N LEU A 70 -7.87 0.44 4.81
CA LEU A 70 -8.09 0.14 6.22
C LEU A 70 -9.40 0.73 6.76
N ASP A 71 -9.72 1.97 6.40
CA ASP A 71 -10.98 2.62 6.77
C ASP A 71 -12.19 1.88 6.19
N LYS A 72 -12.17 1.56 4.89
CA LYS A 72 -13.26 0.84 4.23
C LYS A 72 -13.48 -0.57 4.77
N CYS A 73 -12.43 -1.22 5.25
CA CYS A 73 -12.51 -2.50 5.92
C CYS A 73 -12.86 -2.40 7.42
N LYS A 74 -13.12 -1.20 7.96
CA LYS A 74 -13.32 -0.94 9.40
C LYS A 74 -12.17 -1.46 10.27
N TYR A 75 -10.96 -1.40 9.73
CA TYR A 75 -9.72 -1.91 10.32
C TYR A 75 -8.70 -0.80 10.59
N LEU A 76 -9.05 0.48 10.42
CA LEU A 76 -8.11 1.59 10.65
C LEU A 76 -7.81 1.82 12.15
N PHE A 77 -8.78 1.53 13.02
CA PHE A 77 -8.70 1.82 14.45
C PHE A 77 -8.56 0.54 15.28
N ARG A 78 -7.85 0.65 16.41
CA ARG A 78 -7.84 -0.35 17.48
C ARG A 78 -9.16 -0.28 18.25
N GLN A 79 -9.43 -1.30 19.07
CA GLN A 79 -10.60 -1.30 19.96
C GLN A 79 -10.59 -0.13 20.95
N THR A 80 -9.40 0.41 21.26
CA THR A 80 -9.21 1.61 22.10
C THR A 80 -9.63 2.91 21.41
N GLY A 81 -9.94 2.90 20.11
CA GLY A 81 -10.26 4.09 19.31
C GLY A 81 -9.04 4.79 18.71
N GLU A 82 -7.82 4.32 19.00
CA GLU A 82 -6.59 4.86 18.41
C GLU A 82 -6.35 4.32 17.00
N ARG A 83 -5.77 5.12 16.10
CA ARG A 83 -5.35 4.64 14.77
C ARG A 83 -4.24 3.59 14.94
N LYS A 84 -4.32 2.50 14.18
CA LYS A 84 -3.30 1.43 14.19
C LYS A 84 -1.91 1.92 13.75
N ILE A 85 -1.86 2.93 12.89
CA ILE A 85 -0.63 3.61 12.47
C ILE A 85 -0.84 5.13 12.48
N ASN A 86 0.15 5.87 12.97
CA ASN A 86 0.16 7.34 12.89
C ASN A 86 0.87 7.83 11.61
N ASP A 87 0.72 9.11 11.28
CA ASP A 87 1.17 9.67 10.00
C ASP A 87 2.71 9.68 9.85
N ASN A 88 3.44 9.88 10.95
CA ASN A 88 4.90 9.82 10.96
C ASN A 88 5.40 8.41 10.68
N ALA A 89 4.82 7.40 11.35
CA ALA A 89 5.15 6.00 11.14
C ALA A 89 4.81 5.54 9.72
N LEU A 90 3.65 5.95 9.19
CA LEU A 90 3.25 5.65 7.82
C LEU A 90 4.21 6.26 6.79
N THR A 91 4.64 7.50 7.01
CA THR A 91 5.60 8.19 6.14
C THR A 91 6.97 7.51 6.18
N ALA A 92 7.48 7.19 7.38
CA ALA A 92 8.73 6.46 7.55
C ALA A 92 8.68 5.08 6.88
N LEU A 93 7.57 4.37 7.03
CA LEU A 93 7.36 3.06 6.40
C LEU A 93 7.31 3.15 4.87
N ALA A 94 6.66 4.18 4.32
CA ALA A 94 6.65 4.40 2.87
C ALA A 94 8.07 4.65 2.31
N LEU A 95 8.90 5.40 3.04
CA LEU A 95 10.31 5.63 2.67
C LEU A 95 11.13 4.35 2.81
N LEU A 96 10.96 3.61 3.91
CA LEU A 96 11.64 2.34 4.13
C LEU A 96 11.35 1.35 3.00
N ILE A 97 10.09 1.20 2.61
CA ILE A 97 9.70 0.34 1.48
C ILE A 97 10.33 0.86 0.18
N ALA A 98 10.34 2.18 -0.05
CA ALA A 98 10.93 2.73 -1.26
C ALA A 98 12.42 2.39 -1.38
N GLU A 99 13.17 2.48 -0.28
CA GLU A 99 14.61 2.21 -0.23
C GLU A 99 14.97 0.73 -0.05
N SER A 100 14.03 -0.13 0.35
CA SER A 100 14.33 -1.54 0.64
C SER A 100 14.84 -2.32 -0.57
N ASN A 101 15.53 -3.44 -0.37
CA ASN A 101 15.83 -4.33 -1.48
C ASN A 101 14.54 -5.05 -1.93
N PRO A 102 14.23 -5.17 -3.23
CA PRO A 102 13.09 -5.97 -3.70
C PRO A 102 13.12 -7.43 -3.23
N LYS A 103 14.31 -7.99 -2.97
CA LYS A 103 14.48 -9.33 -2.38
C LYS A 103 13.93 -9.45 -0.96
N GLU A 104 13.74 -8.33 -0.26
CA GLU A 104 13.21 -8.27 1.11
C GLU A 104 11.69 -8.07 1.14
N LYS A 105 11.00 -8.27 0.01
CA LYS A 105 9.54 -8.10 -0.10
C LYS A 105 8.79 -8.74 1.07
N ASP A 106 9.05 -10.01 1.34
CA ASP A 106 8.29 -10.76 2.34
C ASP A 106 8.53 -10.21 3.75
N VAL A 107 9.75 -9.75 4.04
CA VAL A 107 10.10 -9.09 5.31
C VAL A 107 9.36 -7.76 5.45
N MET A 108 9.35 -6.94 4.39
CA MET A 108 8.67 -5.64 4.40
C MET A 108 7.16 -5.79 4.55
N VAL A 109 6.55 -6.72 3.81
CA VAL A 109 5.13 -7.04 3.93
C VAL A 109 4.79 -7.53 5.33
N ALA A 110 5.59 -8.44 5.90
CA ALA A 110 5.39 -8.93 7.26
C ALA A 110 5.50 -7.81 8.30
N LEU A 111 6.45 -6.88 8.13
CA LEU A 111 6.58 -5.71 8.99
C LEU A 111 5.32 -4.82 8.93
N ILE A 112 4.82 -4.50 7.74
CA ILE A 112 3.60 -3.69 7.57
C ILE A 112 2.43 -4.38 8.28
N ALA A 113 2.23 -5.68 8.02
CA ALA A 113 1.16 -6.47 8.62
C ALA A 113 1.25 -6.50 10.15
N GLN A 114 2.46 -6.64 10.70
CA GLN A 114 2.68 -6.67 12.14
C GLN A 114 2.38 -5.32 12.82
N LEU A 115 2.66 -4.20 12.15
CA LEU A 115 2.40 -2.86 12.69
C LEU A 115 0.91 -2.54 12.79
N ILE A 116 0.10 -3.10 11.89
CA ILE A 116 -1.34 -2.84 11.85
C ILE A 116 -2.19 -3.89 12.55
N LYS A 117 -1.62 -5.00 13.03
CA LYS A 117 -2.32 -5.90 13.96
C LYS A 117 -2.63 -5.16 15.27
#